data_AF-A0A496S3V6-F1
#
_entry.id   AF-A0A496S3V6-F1
#
_cell.length_a   1.000
_cell.length_b   1.000
_cell.length_c   1.000
_cell.angle_alpha   90.00
_cell.angle_beta   90.00
_cell.angle_gamma   90.00
#
_symmetry.space_group_name_H-M   'P 1'
#
loop_
_entity.id
_entity.type
_entity.pdbx_description
1 polymer ?
#
loop_
_entity_poly.entity_id
_entity_poly.type
_entity_poly.pdbx_seq_one_letter_code
_entity_poly.pdbx_strand_id
1 'polypeptide(L)'
;PNLPFNEDDDLVMGPSTVARWSYAVSKIYAEHLCFSYQEEYKFPIVILRIFGSYGPRQHLSWWGGPQSVFISQILNNKEVTIHGDGKQTRTFTYVSDTIDGIVAAIENDKANGHIFNIGSTYEISIIDLARLIKKLSNTSNKLKLKFVPYSSFSGKKYEDVRRRIPDISKAKQILNFIPKVPLEEGLIRTIKWQKSIMEARNLIKISKKLK
;
A
#
# COMPACT_ATOMS: atom_id res chain seq x y z
N PRO A 1 -13.84 13.93 -1.59
CA PRO A 1 -12.80 14.08 -0.55
C PRO A 1 -11.82 15.16 -0.97
N ASN A 2 -11.33 15.92 0.00
CA ASN A 2 -10.21 16.83 -0.21
C ASN A 2 -8.94 16.00 -0.44
N LEU A 3 -8.05 16.49 -1.30
CA LEU A 3 -6.77 15.88 -1.58
C LEU A 3 -5.68 16.96 -1.44
N PRO A 4 -4.52 16.65 -0.86
CA PRO A 4 -4.15 15.36 -0.26
C PRO A 4 -4.99 15.05 1.00
N PHE A 5 -5.12 13.77 1.35
CA PHE A 5 -5.92 13.33 2.50
C PHE A 5 -5.27 13.80 3.80
N ASN A 6 -5.93 14.71 4.50
CA ASN A 6 -5.54 15.17 5.82
C ASN A 6 -6.10 14.24 6.91
N GLU A 7 -5.47 14.20 8.09
CA GLU A 7 -5.93 13.38 9.21
C GLU A 7 -7.31 13.77 9.74
N ASP A 8 -7.66 15.06 9.62
CA ASP A 8 -8.90 15.66 10.15
C ASP A 8 -9.98 15.87 9.06
N ASP A 9 -9.73 15.39 7.84
CA ASP A 9 -10.72 15.43 6.74
C ASP A 9 -11.92 14.49 7.01
N ASP A 10 -13.06 14.83 6.39
CA ASP A 10 -14.24 13.97 6.37
C ASP A 10 -13.93 12.55 5.88
N LEU A 11 -14.41 11.57 6.64
CA LEU A 11 -14.25 10.15 6.30
C LEU A 11 -15.03 9.81 5.02
N VAL A 12 -14.34 9.19 4.06
CA VAL A 12 -15.00 8.62 2.89
C VAL A 12 -15.43 7.20 3.21
N MET A 13 -16.73 7.02 3.49
CA MET A 13 -17.36 5.72 3.68
C MET A 13 -18.57 5.60 2.75
N GLY A 14 -18.78 4.42 2.18
CA GLY A 14 -19.98 4.12 1.40
C GLY A 14 -21.00 3.33 2.20
N PRO A 15 -22.08 2.86 1.55
CA PRO A 15 -23.19 2.22 2.24
C PRO A 15 -22.77 0.90 2.90
N SER A 16 -23.36 0.59 4.06
CA SER A 16 -23.11 -0.62 4.85
C SER A 16 -23.40 -1.92 4.09
N THR A 17 -24.22 -1.87 3.04
CA THR A 17 -24.49 -2.99 2.14
C THR A 17 -23.29 -3.38 1.26
N VAL A 18 -22.23 -2.57 1.20
CA VAL A 18 -21.03 -2.84 0.41
C VAL A 18 -19.91 -3.31 1.34
N ALA A 19 -19.66 -4.63 1.31
CA ALA A 19 -18.71 -5.31 2.20
C ALA A 19 -17.27 -4.77 2.18
N ARG A 20 -16.84 -4.02 1.15
CA ARG A 20 -15.47 -3.47 1.11
C ARG A 20 -15.20 -2.49 2.26
N TRP A 21 -16.24 -1.80 2.73
CA TRP A 21 -16.13 -0.78 3.77
C TRP A 21 -16.02 -1.38 5.17
N SER A 22 -16.29 -2.68 5.37
CA SER A 22 -16.24 -3.31 6.69
C SER A 22 -14.88 -3.17 7.37
N TYR A 23 -13.79 -3.33 6.61
CA TYR A 23 -12.44 -3.13 7.12
C TYR A 23 -12.21 -1.67 7.55
N ALA A 24 -12.60 -0.71 6.70
CA ALA A 24 -12.44 0.71 6.99
C ALA A 24 -13.23 1.11 8.24
N VAL A 25 -14.49 0.68 8.35
CA VAL A 25 -15.35 0.90 9.52
C VAL A 25 -14.75 0.28 10.78
N SER A 26 -14.24 -0.97 10.71
CA SER A 26 -13.60 -1.60 11.89
C SER A 26 -12.36 -0.85 12.36
N LYS A 27 -11.61 -0.24 11.44
CA LYS A 27 -10.39 0.52 11.78
C LYS A 27 -10.74 1.88 12.36
N ILE A 28 -11.74 2.56 11.83
CA ILE A 28 -12.25 3.81 12.43
C ILE A 28 -12.82 3.57 13.83
N TYR A 29 -13.56 2.49 14.04
CA TYR A 29 -13.99 2.09 15.39
C TYR A 29 -12.81 1.92 16.35
N ALA A 30 -11.73 1.27 15.90
CA ALA A 30 -10.52 1.13 16.71
C ALA A 30 -9.84 2.48 17.01
N GLU A 31 -9.83 3.43 16.07
CA GLU A 31 -9.30 4.78 16.31
C GLU A 31 -10.10 5.52 17.38
N HIS A 32 -11.45 5.46 17.34
CA HIS A 32 -12.30 6.03 18.39
C HIS A 32 -12.04 5.40 19.75
N LEU A 33 -11.94 4.06 19.81
CA LEU A 33 -11.67 3.35 21.05
C LEU A 33 -10.33 3.76 21.66
N CYS A 34 -9.29 3.89 20.83
CA CYS A 34 -8.00 4.41 21.24
C CYS A 34 -8.11 5.80 21.89
N PHE A 35 -8.79 6.75 21.25
CA PHE A 35 -8.94 8.09 21.83
C PHE A 35 -9.78 8.11 23.10
N SER A 36 -10.83 7.30 23.20
CA SER A 36 -11.59 7.16 24.46
C SER A 36 -10.71 6.64 25.60
N TYR A 37 -9.82 5.68 25.33
CA TYR A 37 -8.87 5.18 26.34
C TYR A 37 -7.85 6.24 26.75
N GLN A 38 -7.37 7.04 25.80
CA GLN A 38 -6.47 8.15 26.10
C GLN A 38 -7.16 9.24 26.94
N GLU A 39 -8.41 9.56 26.64
CA GLU A 39 -9.17 10.57 27.38
C GLU A 39 -9.43 10.13 28.83
N GLU A 40 -9.91 8.91 29.01
CA GLU A 40 -10.30 8.35 30.32
C GLU A 40 -9.08 8.00 31.17
N TYR A 41 -8.11 7.26 30.62
CA TYR A 41 -7.02 6.65 31.38
C TYR A 41 -5.67 7.37 31.20
N LYS A 42 -5.61 8.44 30.41
CA LYS A 42 -4.37 9.16 30.06
C LYS A 42 -3.29 8.24 29.47
N PHE A 43 -3.70 7.14 28.84
CA PHE A 43 -2.78 6.20 28.22
C PHE A 43 -2.11 6.86 27.00
N PRO A 44 -0.77 6.81 26.86
CA PRO A 44 -0.07 7.38 25.72
C PRO A 44 -0.39 6.59 24.46
N ILE A 45 -1.13 7.22 23.53
CA ILE A 45 -1.56 6.59 22.28
C ILE A 45 -1.19 7.49 21.11
N VAL A 46 -0.65 6.87 20.07
CA VAL A 46 -0.47 7.47 18.75
C VAL A 46 -1.08 6.55 17.70
N ILE A 47 -1.76 7.12 16.71
CA ILE A 47 -2.38 6.37 15.61
C ILE A 47 -1.62 6.66 14.31
N LEU A 48 -1.24 5.61 13.59
CA LEU A 48 -0.54 5.73 12.31
C LEU A 48 -1.41 5.20 11.18
N ARG A 49 -1.75 6.08 10.23
CA ARG A 49 -2.44 5.72 8.99
C ARG A 49 -1.39 5.46 7.92
N ILE A 50 -1.16 4.18 7.59
CA ILE A 50 -0.10 3.78 6.66
C ILE A 50 -0.59 3.83 5.20
N PHE A 51 0.14 4.55 4.35
CA PHE A 51 -0.14 4.69 2.93
C PHE A 51 0.83 3.87 2.09
N GLY A 52 0.31 2.79 1.50
CA GLY A 52 1.00 2.08 0.42
C GLY A 52 2.36 1.48 0.78
N SER A 53 2.54 1.00 2.02
CA SER A 53 3.78 0.35 2.43
C SER A 53 4.08 -0.89 1.57
N TYR A 54 5.31 -0.99 1.07
CA TYR A 54 5.75 -2.11 0.25
C TYR A 54 7.25 -2.39 0.42
N GLY A 55 7.67 -3.61 0.12
CA GLY A 55 9.08 -3.97 0.16
C GLY A 55 9.33 -5.46 0.27
N PRO A 56 10.59 -5.86 0.52
CA PRO A 56 10.92 -7.23 0.86
C PRO A 56 10.06 -7.80 1.99
N ARG A 57 9.76 -9.11 1.93
CA ARG A 57 8.92 -9.88 2.87
C ARG A 57 7.41 -9.60 2.79
N GLN A 58 6.95 -8.75 1.87
CA GLN A 58 5.51 -8.59 1.61
C GLN A 58 4.87 -9.88 1.07
N HIS A 59 3.56 -10.02 1.22
CA HIS A 59 2.84 -11.18 0.68
C HIS A 59 2.89 -11.21 -0.86
N LEU A 60 3.06 -12.38 -1.48
CA LEU A 60 3.22 -12.49 -2.94
C LEU A 60 1.91 -12.52 -3.75
N SER A 61 0.78 -12.29 -3.09
CA SER A 61 -0.55 -12.26 -3.72
C SER A 61 -1.13 -10.84 -3.66
N TRP A 62 -2.41 -10.70 -4.03
CA TRP A 62 -3.15 -9.45 -3.90
C TRP A 62 -3.07 -8.79 -2.50
N TRP A 63 -2.87 -9.58 -1.43
CA TRP A 63 -2.66 -9.04 -0.08
C TRP A 63 -1.41 -8.16 0.05
N GLY A 64 -0.39 -8.40 -0.78
CA GLY A 64 0.81 -7.55 -0.86
C GLY A 64 0.68 -6.42 -1.87
N GLY A 65 -0.52 -6.10 -2.34
CA GLY A 65 -0.77 -4.97 -3.22
C GLY A 65 -0.44 -5.20 -4.70
N PRO A 66 -0.76 -4.20 -5.56
CA PRO A 66 -0.59 -4.29 -7.00
C PRO A 66 0.87 -4.50 -7.41
N GLN A 67 1.84 -3.93 -6.69
CA GLN A 67 3.26 -4.11 -6.96
C GLN A 67 3.65 -5.58 -6.95
N SER A 68 3.21 -6.36 -5.95
CA SER A 68 3.61 -7.76 -5.85
C SER A 68 2.98 -8.61 -6.96
N VAL A 69 1.71 -8.33 -7.29
CA VAL A 69 1.01 -9.01 -8.37
C VAL A 69 1.64 -8.71 -9.73
N PHE A 70 1.96 -7.44 -10.00
CA PHE A 70 2.55 -7.02 -11.28
C PHE A 70 3.96 -7.60 -11.45
N ILE A 71 4.78 -7.57 -10.41
CA ILE A 71 6.11 -8.21 -10.42
C ILE A 71 5.97 -9.70 -10.76
N SER A 72 5.06 -10.42 -10.09
CA SER A 72 4.83 -11.84 -10.34
C SER A 72 4.36 -12.11 -11.78
N GLN A 73 3.44 -11.29 -12.30
CA GLN A 73 2.92 -11.43 -13.66
C GLN A 73 4.01 -11.16 -14.71
N ILE A 74 4.78 -10.08 -14.54
CA ILE A 74 5.85 -9.68 -15.47
C ILE A 74 6.99 -10.71 -15.48
N LEU A 75 7.43 -11.18 -14.32
CA LEU A 75 8.52 -12.17 -14.22
C LEU A 75 8.12 -13.52 -14.83
N ASN A 76 6.82 -13.87 -14.83
CA ASN A 76 6.30 -15.11 -15.43
C ASN A 76 5.79 -14.93 -16.87
N ASN A 77 6.06 -13.78 -17.52
CA ASN A 77 5.55 -13.48 -18.87
C ASN A 77 4.02 -13.60 -19.01
N LYS A 78 3.28 -13.26 -17.94
CA LYS A 78 1.82 -13.20 -17.92
C LYS A 78 1.33 -11.78 -18.18
N GLU A 79 0.07 -11.67 -18.58
CA GLU A 79 -0.60 -10.37 -18.71
C GLU A 79 -0.74 -9.71 -17.33
N VAL A 80 -0.42 -8.42 -17.27
CA VAL A 80 -0.61 -7.61 -16.07
C VAL A 80 -2.07 -7.21 -15.98
N THR A 81 -2.71 -7.64 -14.90
CA THR A 81 -4.15 -7.41 -14.69
C THR A 81 -4.37 -6.04 -14.06
N ILE A 82 -4.99 -5.12 -14.80
CA ILE A 82 -5.34 -3.77 -14.34
C ILE A 82 -6.85 -3.72 -14.14
N HIS A 83 -7.31 -3.32 -12.95
CA HIS A 83 -8.73 -3.13 -12.68
C HIS A 83 -9.17 -1.73 -13.13
N GLY A 84 -10.28 -1.65 -13.85
CA GLY A 84 -10.77 -0.42 -14.48
C GLY A 84 -9.89 0.05 -15.63
N ASP A 85 -9.70 1.37 -15.74
CA ASP A 85 -8.87 2.02 -16.77
C ASP A 85 -7.39 2.15 -16.37
N GLY A 86 -7.03 1.80 -15.13
CA GLY A 86 -5.67 1.95 -14.59
C GLY A 86 -5.26 3.38 -14.26
N LYS A 87 -6.15 4.37 -14.46
CA LYS A 87 -5.88 5.79 -14.20
C LYS A 87 -6.03 6.17 -12.73
N GLN A 88 -6.58 5.28 -11.91
CA GLN A 88 -6.55 5.47 -10.46
C GLN A 88 -5.10 5.57 -9.98
N THR A 89 -4.87 6.43 -9.00
CA THR A 89 -3.54 6.76 -8.51
C THR A 89 -3.37 6.39 -7.05
N ARG A 90 -2.13 6.05 -6.68
CA ARG A 90 -1.72 5.71 -5.32
C ARG A 90 -0.36 6.31 -5.04
N THR A 91 -0.02 6.40 -3.77
CA THR A 91 1.35 6.56 -3.31
C THR A 91 1.84 5.26 -2.71
N PHE A 92 3.15 5.02 -2.81
CA PHE A 92 3.80 3.82 -2.32
C PHE A 92 5.02 4.20 -1.48
N THR A 93 5.07 3.70 -0.25
CA THR A 93 6.12 4.01 0.71
C THR A 93 6.98 2.79 0.92
N TYR A 94 8.28 2.93 0.70
CA TYR A 94 9.17 1.80 0.92
C TYR A 94 9.18 1.42 2.40
N VAL A 95 9.32 0.12 2.68
CA VAL A 95 9.14 -0.44 4.01
C VAL A 95 10.06 0.20 5.05
N SER A 96 11.30 0.54 4.70
CA SER A 96 12.21 1.21 5.67
C SER A 96 11.68 2.58 6.09
N ASP A 97 11.15 3.37 5.16
CA ASP A 97 10.56 4.67 5.50
C ASP A 97 9.29 4.48 6.36
N THR A 98 8.50 3.42 6.09
CA THR A 98 7.35 3.10 6.95
C THR A 98 7.79 2.83 8.39
N ILE A 99 8.88 2.07 8.55
CA ILE A 99 9.47 1.76 9.86
C ILE A 99 10.04 3.02 10.53
N ASP A 100 10.76 3.87 9.79
CA ASP A 100 11.26 5.15 10.29
C ASP A 100 10.10 6.00 10.87
N GLY A 101 8.96 6.06 10.18
CA GLY A 101 7.77 6.77 10.67
C GLY A 101 7.15 6.15 11.92
N ILE A 102 7.16 4.82 12.05
CA ILE A 102 6.69 4.11 13.26
C ILE A 102 7.62 4.40 14.44
N VAL A 103 8.93 4.26 14.25
CA VAL A 103 9.93 4.51 15.30
C VAL A 103 9.87 5.95 15.76
N ALA A 104 9.80 6.92 14.84
CA ALA A 104 9.70 8.34 15.16
C ALA A 104 8.43 8.68 15.97
N ALA A 105 7.33 7.94 15.77
CA ALA A 105 6.11 8.11 16.55
C ALA A 105 6.22 7.50 17.96
N ILE A 106 6.88 6.35 18.09
CA ILE A 106 7.08 5.67 19.38
C ILE A 106 8.05 6.46 20.27
N GLU A 107 9.12 7.02 19.69
CA GLU A 107 10.19 7.70 20.43
C GLU A 107 9.89 9.17 20.75
N ASN A 108 8.68 9.66 20.46
CA ASN A 108 8.34 11.06 20.57
C ASN A 108 7.05 11.27 21.38
N ASP A 109 7.18 11.72 22.62
CA ASP A 109 6.02 11.96 23.49
C ASP A 109 5.05 13.01 22.94
N LYS A 110 5.50 13.91 22.06
CA LYS A 110 4.62 14.88 21.36
C LYS A 110 3.72 14.21 20.32
N ALA A 111 3.93 12.93 20.02
CA ALA A 111 3.07 12.15 19.14
C ALA A 111 1.80 11.65 19.84
N ASN A 112 1.79 11.60 21.17
CA ASN A 112 0.66 11.14 21.95
C ASN A 112 -0.58 12.02 21.69
N GLY A 113 -1.74 11.42 21.46
CA GLY A 113 -2.97 12.14 21.11
C GLY A 113 -3.13 12.50 19.66
N HIS A 114 -2.20 12.08 18.79
CA HIS A 114 -2.26 12.43 17.38
C HIS A 114 -2.43 11.21 16.48
N ILE A 115 -3.08 11.49 15.35
CA ILE A 115 -3.05 10.68 14.15
C ILE A 115 -1.97 11.24 13.24
N PHE A 116 -1.19 10.36 12.60
CA PHE A 116 -0.25 10.72 11.55
C PHE A 116 -0.43 9.85 10.31
N ASN A 117 -0.50 10.50 9.16
CA ASN A 117 -0.34 9.83 7.88
C ASN A 117 1.15 9.53 7.65
N ILE A 118 1.49 8.24 7.59
CA ILE A 118 2.84 7.76 7.25
C ILE A 118 2.80 7.27 5.82
N GLY A 119 3.45 8.03 4.93
CA GLY A 119 3.34 7.79 3.50
C GLY A 119 4.27 8.62 2.64
N SER A 120 4.35 8.23 1.36
CA SER A 120 4.99 8.99 0.31
C SER A 120 3.98 9.97 -0.29
N THR A 121 4.46 11.13 -0.71
CA THR A 121 3.67 12.11 -1.49
C THR A 121 3.83 11.92 -2.99
N TYR A 122 4.71 11.02 -3.44
CA TYR A 122 4.87 10.69 -4.85
C TYR A 122 3.68 9.87 -5.36
N GLU A 123 2.83 10.51 -6.16
CA GLU A 123 1.65 9.93 -6.78
C GLU A 123 1.99 9.26 -8.12
N ILE A 124 1.49 8.04 -8.33
CA ILE A 124 1.62 7.32 -9.59
C ILE A 124 0.30 6.62 -9.95
N SER A 125 -0.03 6.56 -11.24
CA SER A 125 -1.17 5.78 -11.72
C SER A 125 -0.87 4.28 -11.68
N ILE A 126 -1.89 3.44 -11.56
CA ILE A 126 -1.70 1.98 -11.56
C ILE A 126 -1.12 1.49 -12.90
N ILE A 127 -1.51 2.10 -14.03
CA ILE A 127 -0.94 1.77 -15.33
C ILE A 127 0.54 2.18 -15.44
N ASP A 128 0.93 3.33 -14.89
CA ASP A 128 2.32 3.78 -14.91
C ASP A 128 3.18 2.97 -13.94
N LEU A 129 2.63 2.52 -12.80
CA LEU A 129 3.28 1.55 -11.93
C LEU A 129 3.60 0.25 -12.69
N ALA A 130 2.67 -0.28 -13.47
CA ALA A 130 2.90 -1.49 -14.27
C ALA A 130 4.03 -1.28 -15.30
N ARG A 131 4.04 -0.12 -15.97
CA ARG A 131 5.10 0.27 -16.92
C ARG A 131 6.45 0.42 -16.23
N LEU A 132 6.49 1.06 -15.06
CA LEU A 132 7.70 1.24 -14.28
C LEU A 132 8.27 -0.11 -13.81
N ILE A 133 7.44 -0.97 -13.23
CA ILE A 133 7.86 -2.32 -12.81
C ILE A 133 8.38 -3.11 -14.02
N LYS A 134 7.72 -3.00 -15.18
CA LYS A 134 8.21 -3.65 -16.41
C LYS A 134 9.61 -3.18 -16.79
N LYS A 135 9.83 -1.87 -16.81
CA LYS A 135 11.14 -1.25 -17.12
C LYS A 135 12.20 -1.76 -16.16
N LEU A 136 11.92 -1.74 -14.87
CA LEU A 136 12.86 -2.15 -13.81
C LEU A 136 13.08 -3.66 -13.74
N SER A 137 12.12 -4.48 -14.18
CA SER A 137 12.26 -5.95 -14.20
C SER A 137 13.24 -6.44 -15.27
N ASN A 138 13.56 -5.60 -16.27
CA ASN A 138 14.50 -5.90 -17.36
C ASN A 138 14.28 -7.28 -18.03
N THR A 139 13.02 -7.67 -18.23
CA THR A 139 12.67 -8.90 -18.96
C THR A 139 12.58 -8.64 -20.47
N SER A 140 12.97 -9.60 -21.31
CA SER A 140 12.96 -9.47 -22.78
C SER A 140 11.55 -9.36 -23.40
N ASN A 141 10.54 -9.93 -22.72
CA ASN A 141 9.17 -9.92 -23.21
C ASN A 141 8.55 -8.52 -23.24
N LYS A 142 7.59 -8.28 -24.14
CA LYS A 142 6.80 -7.03 -24.13
C LYS A 142 5.82 -7.01 -22.95
N LEU A 143 5.49 -5.82 -22.44
CA LEU A 143 4.42 -5.66 -21.46
C LEU A 143 3.07 -5.97 -22.12
N LYS A 144 2.32 -6.89 -21.53
CA LYS A 144 0.94 -7.20 -21.92
C LYS A 144 0.02 -6.73 -20.81
N LEU A 145 -0.96 -5.90 -21.12
CA LEU A 145 -1.92 -5.37 -20.16
C LEU A 145 -3.29 -6.00 -20.43
N LYS A 146 -3.97 -6.42 -19.36
CA LYS A 146 -5.36 -6.89 -19.40
C LYS A 146 -6.19 -5.99 -18.50
N PHE A 147 -7.13 -5.25 -19.08
CA PHE A 147 -8.06 -4.40 -18.34
C PHE A 147 -9.30 -5.19 -17.93
N VAL A 148 -9.62 -5.16 -16.65
CA VAL A 148 -10.76 -5.87 -16.05
C VAL A 148 -11.77 -4.83 -15.56
N PRO A 149 -12.95 -4.71 -16.19
CA PRO A 149 -13.97 -3.75 -15.77
C PRO A 149 -14.42 -4.00 -14.33
N TYR A 150 -14.68 -2.94 -13.56
CA TYR A 150 -15.19 -3.10 -12.19
C TYR A 150 -16.54 -3.84 -12.12
N SER A 151 -17.35 -3.75 -13.17
CA SER A 151 -18.62 -4.49 -13.31
C SER A 151 -18.46 -6.01 -13.36
N SER A 152 -17.26 -6.51 -13.68
CA SER A 152 -16.99 -7.95 -13.75
C SER A 152 -16.74 -8.60 -12.39
N PHE A 153 -16.53 -7.82 -11.33
CA PHE A 153 -16.44 -8.34 -9.97
C PHE A 153 -17.87 -8.64 -9.45
N SER A 154 -18.30 -9.90 -9.61
CA SER A 154 -19.64 -10.38 -9.28
C SER A 154 -20.11 -10.02 -7.87
N GLY A 155 -21.33 -9.51 -7.75
CA GLY A 155 -22.10 -9.40 -6.50
C GLY A 155 -21.75 -8.22 -5.58
N LYS A 156 -20.80 -7.35 -5.94
CA LYS A 156 -20.42 -6.22 -5.09
C LYS A 156 -20.24 -4.96 -5.94
N LYS A 157 -20.94 -3.87 -5.58
CA LYS A 157 -20.60 -2.51 -6.02
C LYS A 157 -19.20 -2.19 -5.49
N TYR A 158 -18.16 -2.65 -6.18
CA TYR A 158 -16.79 -2.27 -5.87
C TYR A 158 -16.60 -0.85 -6.38
N GLU A 159 -16.64 0.12 -5.48
CA GLU A 159 -16.16 1.46 -5.81
C GLU A 159 -14.68 1.51 -5.44
N ASP A 160 -13.87 2.13 -6.27
CA ASP A 160 -12.47 2.31 -5.96
C ASP A 160 -12.23 3.75 -5.51
N VAL A 161 -11.32 3.93 -4.57
CA VAL A 161 -10.83 5.28 -4.25
C VAL A 161 -9.96 5.71 -5.43
N ARG A 162 -10.42 6.68 -6.23
CA ARG A 162 -9.73 7.04 -7.48
C ARG A 162 -8.33 7.59 -7.27
N ARG A 163 -8.11 8.40 -6.23
CA ARG A 163 -6.79 8.96 -5.89
C ARG A 163 -6.54 8.77 -4.40
N ARG A 164 -5.34 8.33 -4.04
CA ARG A 164 -4.95 8.14 -2.63
C ARG A 164 -3.55 8.69 -2.39
N ILE A 165 -3.52 9.88 -1.79
CA ILE A 165 -2.31 10.65 -1.51
C ILE A 165 -2.43 11.17 -0.07
N PRO A 166 -1.48 10.90 0.82
CA PRO A 166 -1.48 11.44 2.17
C PRO A 166 -0.99 12.90 2.18
N ASP A 167 -1.59 13.72 3.03
CA ASP A 167 -0.93 14.90 3.56
C ASP A 167 -0.01 14.43 4.70
N ILE A 168 1.29 14.75 4.61
CA ILE A 168 2.29 14.37 5.62
C ILE A 168 2.83 15.58 6.39
N SER A 169 2.20 16.75 6.26
CA SER A 169 2.67 17.99 6.88
C SER A 169 2.80 17.86 8.40
N LYS A 170 1.81 17.23 9.05
CA LYS A 170 1.79 16.97 10.49
C LYS A 170 2.91 16.02 10.92
N ALA A 171 3.10 14.91 10.18
CA ALA A 171 4.17 13.95 10.43
C ALA A 171 5.56 14.59 10.24
N LYS A 172 5.72 15.44 9.23
CA LYS A 172 6.96 16.20 9.01
C LYS A 172 7.25 17.17 10.15
N GLN A 173 6.24 17.90 10.63
CA GLN A 173 6.41 18.92 11.67
C GLN A 173 6.68 18.32 13.05
N ILE A 174 5.96 17.27 13.43
CA ILE A 174 6.02 16.72 14.80
C ILE A 174 7.02 15.58 14.89
N LEU A 175 7.04 14.66 13.91
CA LEU A 175 7.87 13.46 13.93
C LEU A 175 9.19 13.63 13.17
N ASN A 176 9.42 14.76 12.50
CA ASN A 176 10.50 14.93 11.51
C ASN A 176 10.50 13.84 10.43
N PHE A 177 9.32 13.27 10.14
CA PHE A 177 9.18 12.19 9.17
C PHE A 177 9.22 12.73 7.75
N ILE A 178 10.15 12.21 6.95
CA ILE A 178 10.25 12.46 5.51
C ILE A 178 10.60 11.12 4.84
N PRO A 179 9.81 10.64 3.87
CA PRO A 179 10.13 9.42 3.12
C PRO A 179 11.40 9.65 2.28
N LYS A 180 12.40 8.77 2.42
CA LYS A 180 13.74 8.96 1.84
C LYS A 180 13.95 8.13 0.59
N VAL A 181 13.28 6.98 0.47
CA VAL A 181 13.54 6.02 -0.61
C VAL A 181 12.63 6.31 -1.80
N PRO A 182 13.20 6.69 -2.97
CA PRO A 182 12.41 6.88 -4.19
C PRO A 182 11.71 5.60 -4.62
N LEU A 183 10.56 5.73 -5.28
CA LEU A 183 9.77 4.59 -5.75
C LEU A 183 10.60 3.64 -6.62
N GLU A 184 11.41 4.18 -7.55
CA GLU A 184 12.22 3.36 -8.45
C GLU A 184 13.23 2.50 -7.68
N GLU A 185 13.93 3.09 -6.71
CA GLU A 185 14.91 2.39 -5.87
C GLU A 185 14.27 1.28 -5.03
N GLY A 186 13.15 1.60 -4.37
CA GLY A 186 12.42 0.62 -3.57
C GLY A 186 11.85 -0.52 -4.42
N LEU A 187 11.38 -0.23 -5.64
CA LEU A 187 10.93 -1.25 -6.59
C LEU A 187 12.08 -2.15 -7.07
N ILE A 188 13.26 -1.61 -7.38
CA ILE A 188 14.44 -2.42 -7.76
C ILE A 188 14.75 -3.45 -6.66
N ARG A 189 14.81 -3.00 -5.40
CA ARG A 189 15.06 -3.86 -4.24
C ARG A 189 13.98 -4.92 -4.07
N THR A 190 12.72 -4.52 -4.23
CA THR A 190 11.55 -5.40 -4.10
C THR A 190 11.51 -6.46 -5.21
N ILE A 191 11.78 -6.07 -6.47
CA ILE A 191 11.85 -6.99 -7.61
C ILE A 191 12.96 -8.02 -7.39
N LYS A 192 14.16 -7.58 -7.00
CA LYS A 192 15.30 -8.47 -6.72
C LYS A 192 14.93 -9.51 -5.65
N TRP A 193 14.33 -9.06 -4.54
CA TRP A 193 13.88 -9.95 -3.48
C TRP A 193 12.76 -10.91 -3.94
N GLN A 194 11.73 -10.40 -4.61
CA GLN A 194 10.60 -11.24 -5.02
C GLN A 194 11.03 -12.29 -6.05
N LYS A 195 11.94 -11.94 -6.96
CA LYS A 195 12.56 -12.87 -7.91
C LYS A 195 13.26 -14.02 -7.18
N SER A 196 14.11 -13.73 -6.20
CA SER A 196 14.84 -14.79 -5.47
C SER A 196 13.91 -15.72 -4.69
N ILE A 197 12.84 -15.20 -4.08
CA ILE A 197 11.84 -16.02 -3.40
C ILE A 197 11.06 -16.91 -4.39
N MET A 198 10.72 -16.38 -5.56
CA MET A 198 10.02 -17.15 -6.60
C MET A 198 10.89 -18.28 -7.15
N GLU A 199 12.17 -18.03 -7.40
CA GLU A 199 13.16 -19.04 -7.81
C GLU A 199 13.30 -20.15 -6.76
N ALA A 200 13.48 -19.78 -5.49
CA ALA A 200 13.57 -20.75 -4.39
C ALA A 200 12.30 -21.62 -4.28
N ARG A 201 11.11 -21.02 -4.41
CA ARG A 201 9.83 -21.76 -4.39
C ARG A 201 9.71 -22.74 -5.56
N ASN A 202 10.23 -22.40 -6.74
CA ASN A 202 10.21 -23.30 -7.89
C ASN A 202 11.16 -24.49 -7.70
N LEU A 203 12.36 -24.26 -7.17
CA LEU A 203 13.32 -25.34 -6.87
C LEU A 203 12.74 -26.34 -5.87
N ILE A 204 12.09 -25.85 -4.80
CA ILE A 204 11.43 -26.71 -3.81
C ILE A 204 10.30 -27.53 -4.45
N LYS A 205 9.50 -26.93 -5.34
CA LYS A 205 8.43 -27.64 -6.06
C LYS A 205 8.97 -28.74 -6.97
N ILE A 206 10.08 -28.49 -7.66
CA ILE A 206 10.73 -29.49 -8.53
C ILE A 206 11.27 -30.65 -7.68
N SER A 207 11.98 -30.35 -6.59
CA SER A 207 12.50 -31.37 -5.67
C SER A 207 11.41 -32.26 -5.08
N LYS A 208 10.24 -31.69 -4.72
CA LYS A 208 9.08 -32.45 -4.23
C LYS A 208 8.38 -33.31 -5.28
N LYS A 209 8.55 -33.01 -6.58
CA LYS A 209 7.98 -33.84 -7.67
C LYS A 209 8.88 -34.99 -8.08
N LEU A 210 10.17 -34.94 -7.71
CA LEU A 210 11.18 -35.95 -8.01
C LEU A 210 11.33 -36.99 -6.89
N LYS A 211 10.69 -36.75 -5.73
CA LYS A 211 10.53 -37.72 -4.64
C LYS A 211 9.14 -38.32 -4.72
#